data_AF-A0A7V4ZRS7-F1
#
_entry.id   AF-A0A7V4ZRS7-F1
#
_cell.length_a   1.000
_cell.length_b   1.000
_cell.length_c   1.000
_cell.angle_alpha   90.00
_cell.angle_beta   90.00
_cell.angle_gamma   90.00
#
_symmetry.space_group_name_H-M   'P 1'
#
loop_
_entity.id
_entity.type
_entity.pdbx_description
1 polymer ?
#
loop_
_entity_poly.entity_id
_entity_poly.type
_entity_poly.pdbx_seq_one_letter_code
_entity_poly.pdbx_strand_id
1 'polypeptide(L)'
;MRSYILSQFRPPTTRKVSPIRVGLGGKTILLDDRCDLTAKIDGLEFDFTAYLIEEIGETEHGPIDAIIGALTMEEWMIKLDPQSKTLDLSGLRRREFTEF
;
A
#
# COMPACT_ATOMS: atom_id res chain seq x y z
N MET A 1 7.21 1.95 -5.97
CA MET A 1 6.79 0.59 -5.51
C MET A 1 5.26 0.56 -5.40
N ARG A 2 4.61 -0.56 -5.72
CA ARG A 2 3.14 -0.71 -5.66
C ARG A 2 2.68 -1.16 -4.28
N SER A 3 1.40 -0.97 -3.99
CA SER A 3 0.76 -1.43 -2.76
C SER A 3 0.18 -2.85 -2.92
N TYR A 4 0.17 -3.61 -1.84
CA TYR A 4 -0.32 -4.99 -1.77
C TYR A 4 -1.18 -5.18 -0.52
N ILE A 5 -2.17 -6.05 -0.60
CA ILE A 5 -3.01 -6.39 0.55
C ILE A 5 -3.41 -7.87 0.49
N LEU A 6 -3.49 -8.52 1.64
CA LEU A 6 -3.94 -9.91 1.69
C LEU A 6 -5.33 -10.07 1.09
N SER A 7 -5.51 -11.13 0.30
CA SER A 7 -6.78 -11.49 -0.36
C SER A 7 -7.95 -11.63 0.62
N GLN A 8 -7.69 -11.92 1.90
CA GLN A 8 -8.73 -11.96 2.94
C GLN A 8 -9.41 -10.60 3.19
N PHE A 9 -8.76 -9.50 2.84
CA PHE A 9 -9.31 -8.13 2.92
C PHE A 9 -9.91 -7.65 1.59
N ARG A 10 -10.16 -8.57 0.65
CA ARG A 10 -10.75 -8.27 -0.66
C ARG A 10 -12.06 -7.47 -0.49
N PRO A 11 -12.17 -6.27 -1.08
CA PRO A 11 -13.43 -5.55 -1.12
C PRO A 11 -14.40 -6.16 -2.15
N PRO A 12 -15.70 -5.83 -2.09
CA PRO A 12 -16.68 -6.35 -3.05
C PRO A 12 -16.36 -6.02 -4.51
N THR A 13 -15.67 -4.91 -4.75
CA THR A 13 -15.28 -4.44 -6.07
C THR A 13 -13.79 -4.62 -6.28
N THR A 14 -13.43 -5.52 -7.20
CA THR A 14 -12.05 -5.69 -7.69
C THR A 14 -12.01 -5.62 -9.21
N ARG A 15 -10.84 -5.41 -9.76
CA ARG A 15 -10.60 -5.29 -11.19
C ARG A 15 -9.46 -6.22 -11.61
N LYS A 16 -9.75 -7.07 -12.59
CA LYS A 16 -8.74 -7.80 -13.34
C LYS A 16 -7.92 -6.87 -14.23
N VAL A 17 -6.60 -7.04 -14.21
CA VAL A 17 -5.63 -6.28 -14.99
C VAL A 17 -4.66 -7.23 -15.69
N SER A 18 -3.89 -6.72 -16.65
CA SER A 18 -2.81 -7.50 -17.25
C SER A 18 -1.84 -8.00 -16.17
N PRO A 19 -1.53 -9.31 -16.12
CA PRO A 19 -0.73 -9.86 -15.05
C PRO A 19 0.67 -9.23 -14.94
N ILE A 20 1.13 -9.01 -13.71
CA ILE A 20 2.48 -8.56 -13.40
C ILE A 20 3.22 -9.61 -12.57
N ARG A 21 4.55 -9.69 -12.73
CA ARG A 21 5.41 -10.50 -11.86
C ARG A 21 6.00 -9.61 -10.77
N VAL A 22 5.89 -10.04 -9.52
CA VAL A 22 6.46 -9.36 -8.36
C VAL A 22 7.33 -10.31 -7.55
N GLY A 23 8.47 -9.82 -7.08
CA GLY A 23 9.27 -10.49 -6.06
C GLY A 23 8.88 -10.00 -4.67
N LEU A 24 8.32 -10.87 -3.83
CA LEU A 24 7.99 -10.60 -2.42
C LEU A 24 8.43 -11.79 -1.57
N GLY A 25 9.11 -11.52 -0.44
CA GLY A 25 9.58 -12.59 0.47
C GLY A 25 10.48 -13.64 -0.19
N GLY A 26 11.25 -13.26 -1.23
CA GLY A 26 12.08 -14.19 -2.01
C GLY A 26 11.30 -15.09 -3.01
N LYS A 27 9.98 -14.97 -3.07
CA LYS A 27 9.11 -15.68 -4.02
C LYS A 27 8.79 -14.75 -5.20
N THR A 28 8.68 -15.31 -6.41
CA THR A 28 8.10 -14.61 -7.56
C THR A 28 6.64 -14.99 -7.72
N ILE A 29 5.75 -14.00 -7.72
CA ILE A 29 4.30 -14.19 -7.71
C ILE A 29 3.71 -13.46 -8.91
N LEU A 30 2.72 -14.08 -9.56
CA LEU A 30 1.96 -13.47 -10.65
C LEU A 30 0.67 -12.88 -10.08
N LEU A 31 0.45 -11.59 -10.27
CA LEU A 31 -0.71 -10.86 -9.75
C LEU A 31 -1.48 -10.20 -10.89
N ASP A 32 -2.80 -10.37 -10.90
CA ASP A 32 -3.69 -9.88 -11.95
C ASP A 32 -4.97 -9.23 -11.41
N ASP A 33 -5.13 -9.10 -10.10
CA ASP A 33 -6.32 -8.58 -9.45
C ASP A 33 -5.94 -7.36 -8.60
N ARG A 34 -6.61 -6.22 -8.84
CA ARG A 34 -6.41 -4.97 -8.12
C ARG A 34 -7.70 -4.49 -7.49
N CYS A 35 -7.59 -3.73 -6.42
CA CYS A 35 -8.71 -3.05 -5.79
C CYS A 35 -8.30 -1.67 -5.30
N ASP A 36 -9.28 -0.78 -5.19
CA ASP A 36 -9.13 0.52 -4.53
C ASP A 36 -9.63 0.40 -3.10
N LEU A 37 -8.88 1.00 -2.18
CA LEU A 37 -9.11 0.91 -0.74
C LEU A 37 -9.00 2.29 -0.11
N THR A 38 -9.71 2.50 0.99
CA THR A 38 -9.52 3.64 1.88
C THR A 38 -8.99 3.13 3.22
N ALA A 39 -7.93 3.76 3.71
CA ALA A 39 -7.32 3.45 5.00
C ALA A 39 -7.21 4.70 5.87
N LYS A 40 -6.90 4.48 7.16
CA LYS A 40 -6.65 5.55 8.13
C LYS A 40 -5.29 5.35 8.76
N ILE A 41 -4.51 6.44 8.85
CA ILE A 41 -3.30 6.52 9.67
C ILE A 41 -3.39 7.77 10.55
N ASP A 42 -3.21 7.61 11.86
CA ASP A 42 -3.40 8.69 12.85
C ASP A 42 -4.72 9.47 12.68
N GLY A 43 -5.80 8.76 12.31
CA GLY A 43 -7.13 9.35 12.05
C GLY A 43 -7.28 10.06 10.70
N LEU A 44 -6.23 10.12 9.89
CA LEU A 44 -6.23 10.75 8.56
C LEU A 44 -6.56 9.71 7.49
N GLU A 45 -7.60 9.97 6.70
CA GLU A 45 -8.01 9.09 5.60
C GLU A 45 -7.19 9.35 4.33
N PHE A 46 -6.77 8.26 3.69
CA PHE A 46 -6.19 8.27 2.36
C PHE A 46 -6.66 7.04 1.58
N ASP A 47 -6.71 7.15 0.26
CA ASP A 47 -7.07 6.03 -0.62
C ASP A 47 -5.90 5.57 -1.48
N PHE A 48 -5.94 4.33 -1.93
CA PHE A 48 -4.90 3.76 -2.76
C PHE A 48 -5.36 2.52 -3.51
N THR A 49 -4.73 2.25 -4.65
CA THR A 49 -4.91 0.99 -5.35
C THR A 49 -3.86 -0.04 -4.92
N ALA A 50 -4.31 -1.22 -4.52
CA ALA A 50 -3.45 -2.36 -4.17
C ALA A 50 -3.66 -3.55 -5.13
N TYR A 51 -2.66 -4.43 -5.22
CA TYR A 51 -2.87 -5.78 -5.73
C TYR A 51 -3.27 -6.72 -4.60
N LEU A 52 -4.19 -7.65 -4.89
CA LEU A 52 -4.55 -8.71 -3.97
C LEU A 52 -3.52 -9.84 -4.04
N ILE A 53 -3.12 -10.35 -2.89
CA ILE A 53 -2.10 -11.39 -2.76
C ILE A 53 -2.47 -12.37 -1.65
N GLU A 54 -2.18 -13.66 -1.82
CA GLU A 54 -2.54 -14.68 -0.82
C GLU A 54 -1.66 -14.63 0.45
N GLU A 55 -0.38 -14.27 0.29
CA GLU A 55 0.61 -14.21 1.37
C GLU A 55 1.65 -13.12 1.04
N ILE A 56 1.96 -12.26 2.01
CA ILE A 56 3.04 -11.27 1.88
C ILE A 56 4.31 -11.76 2.56
N GLY A 57 4.17 -12.21 3.81
CA GLY A 57 5.26 -12.67 4.67
C GLY A 57 5.10 -12.13 6.09
N GLU A 58 6.20 -12.17 6.84
CA GLU A 58 6.24 -11.75 8.24
C GLU A 58 7.46 -10.86 8.51
N THR A 59 7.38 -10.11 9.60
CA THR A 59 8.47 -9.31 10.17
C THR A 59 8.79 -9.83 11.57
N GLU A 60 9.81 -9.26 12.20
CA GLU A 60 10.06 -9.45 13.64
C GLU A 60 8.87 -9.04 14.53
N HIS A 61 7.94 -8.25 14.00
CA HIS A 61 6.73 -7.79 14.69
C HIS A 61 5.46 -8.60 14.33
N GLY A 62 5.59 -9.64 13.51
CA GLY A 62 4.48 -10.52 13.12
C GLY A 62 4.11 -10.47 11.62
N PRO A 63 3.00 -11.11 11.23
CA PRO A 63 2.57 -11.23 9.84
C PRO A 63 2.22 -9.87 9.23
N ILE A 64 2.45 -9.73 7.92
CA ILE A 64 2.14 -8.50 7.16
C ILE A 64 0.79 -8.66 6.46
N ASP A 65 -0.16 -7.80 6.82
CA ASP A 65 -1.48 -7.74 6.20
C ASP A 65 -1.52 -6.89 4.92
N ALA A 66 -0.70 -5.83 4.88
CA ALA A 66 -0.65 -4.89 3.77
C ALA A 66 0.73 -4.25 3.64
N ILE A 67 1.09 -3.89 2.40
CA ILE A 67 2.24 -3.06 2.06
C ILE A 67 1.73 -1.80 1.39
N ILE A 68 2.07 -0.64 1.94
CA ILE A 68 1.85 0.65 1.29
C ILE A 68 3.06 0.96 0.43
N GLY A 69 2.86 1.01 -0.89
CA GLY A 69 3.91 1.27 -1.85
C GLY A 69 4.30 2.75 -1.90
N ALA A 70 5.54 3.01 -2.33
CA ALA A 70 6.06 4.36 -2.47
C ALA A 70 5.18 5.30 -3.32
N LEU A 71 4.47 4.79 -4.35
CA LEU A 71 3.58 5.64 -5.16
C LEU A 71 2.43 6.22 -4.33
N THR A 72 1.81 5.41 -3.47
CA THR A 72 0.77 5.86 -2.54
C THR A 72 1.36 6.83 -1.51
N MET A 73 2.57 6.56 -1.03
CA MET A 73 3.24 7.48 -0.10
C MET A 73 3.52 8.84 -0.75
N GLU A 74 3.97 8.86 -2.00
CA GLU A 74 4.25 10.08 -2.77
C GLU A 74 2.96 10.87 -3.02
N GLU A 75 1.92 10.21 -3.51
CA GLU A 75 0.60 10.79 -3.79
C GLU A 75 0.03 11.53 -2.57
N TRP A 76 0.14 10.91 -1.39
CA TRP A 76 -0.36 11.49 -0.14
C TRP A 76 0.70 12.26 0.65
N MET A 77 1.89 12.47 0.07
CA MET A 77 3.03 13.15 0.70
C MET A 77 3.36 12.59 2.11
N ILE A 78 3.20 11.28 2.28
CA ILE A 78 3.60 10.52 3.47
C ILE A 78 5.11 10.28 3.35
N LYS A 79 5.89 10.84 4.28
CA LYS A 79 7.35 10.71 4.25
C LYS A 79 7.84 9.89 5.44
N LEU A 80 8.78 8.98 5.19
CA LEU A 80 9.48 8.27 6.25
C LEU A 80 10.71 9.08 6.68
N ASP A 81 10.81 9.37 7.97
CA ASP A 81 12.07 9.81 8.57
C ASP A 81 12.87 8.57 9.04
N PRO A 82 13.97 8.22 8.36
CA PRO A 82 14.75 7.03 8.69
C PRO A 82 15.51 7.15 10.02
N GLN A 83 15.75 8.37 10.51
CA GLN A 83 16.47 8.56 11.78
C GLN A 83 15.55 8.28 12.97
N SER A 84 14.36 8.88 12.96
CA SER A 84 13.37 8.69 14.03
C SER A 84 12.50 7.45 13.83
N LYS A 85 12.52 6.83 12.64
CA LYS A 85 11.61 5.76 12.21
C LYS A 85 10.13 6.16 12.32
N THR A 86 9.85 7.45 12.12
CA THR A 86 8.49 8.00 12.17
C THR A 86 8.00 8.42 10.79
N LEU A 87 6.68 8.59 10.67
CA LEU A 87 6.04 9.10 9.45
C LEU A 87 5.69 10.58 9.62
N ASP A 88 6.14 11.41 8.68
CA ASP A 88 5.64 12.76 8.50
C ASP A 88 4.37 12.73 7.66
N LEU A 89 3.26 13.09 8.30
CA LEU A 89 1.91 13.13 7.73
C LEU A 89 1.43 14.56 7.46
N SER A 90 2.30 15.57 7.54
CA SER A 90 1.94 16.98 7.33
C SER A 90 1.33 17.25 5.96
N GLY A 91 1.79 16.56 4.92
CA GLY A 91 1.22 16.60 3.58
C GLY A 91 -0.22 16.07 3.54
N LEU A 92 -0.42 14.85 4.07
CA LEU A 92 -1.74 14.23 4.17
C LEU A 92 -2.75 15.10 4.96
N ARG A 93 -2.31 15.76 6.05
CA ARG A 93 -3.15 16.67 6.84
C ARG A 93 -3.66 17.87 6.05
N ARG A 94 -2.83 18.43 5.15
CA ARG A 94 -3.21 19.61 4.36
C ARG A 94 -4.22 19.29 3.28
N ARG A 95 -4.30 18.04 2.80
CA ARG A 95 -5.14 17.64 1.65
C ARG A 95 -4.85 18.43 0.36
N GLU A 96 -3.68 19.06 0.28
CA GLU A 96 -3.29 19.90 -0.86
C GLU A 96 -2.37 19.09 -1.78
N PHE A 97 -2.95 18.46 -2.81
CA PHE A 97 -2.17 17.81 -3.85
C PHE A 97 -1.77 18.87 -4.90
N THR A 98 -0.48 18.99 -5.20
CA THR A 98 0.02 19.87 -6.27
C THR A 98 0.74 19.00 -7.31
N GLU A 99 0.07 18.74 -8.41
CA GLU A 99 0.67 18.21 -9.64
C GLU A 99 1.19 19.38 -10.48
N PHE A 100 2.41 19.25 -11.03
CA PHE A 100 2.98 20.17 -12.01
C PHE A 100 3.06 19.49 -13.37
#